data_AF-A0A1I1CFX5-F1
#
_entry.id   AF-A0A1I1CFX5-F1
#
_cell.length_a   1.000
_cell.length_b   1.000
_cell.length_c   1.000
_cell.angle_alpha   90.00
_cell.angle_beta   90.00
_cell.angle_gamma   90.00
#
_symmetry.space_group_name_H-M   'P 1'
#
loop_
_entity.id
_entity.type
_entity.pdbx_description
1 polymer ?
#
loop_
_entity_poly.entity_id
_entity_poly.type
_entity_poly.pdbx_seq_one_letter_code
_entity_poly.pdbx_strand_id
1 'polypeptide(L)'
;MKNPKAAAVLLVSQLIFVLLVIPWLIVALTSFMIFDSPDSVMAAWPIAIIVFVWAYPIALIVSIAVSWVLYHKRKFKGALWWGFVPVIWVLVAVYVTFFLDAF
;
A
#
# COMPACT_ATOMS: atom_id res chain seq x y z
N MET A 1 -17.69 -17.63 -13.43
CA MET A 1 -16.36 -17.16 -12.97
C MET A 1 -15.26 -17.96 -13.67
N LYS A 2 -14.19 -17.34 -14.19
CA LYS A 2 -13.19 -18.02 -15.04
C LYS A 2 -12.17 -18.86 -14.25
N ASN A 3 -11.79 -18.39 -13.07
CA ASN A 3 -10.99 -19.11 -12.07
C ASN A 3 -11.48 -18.67 -10.68
N PRO A 4 -12.30 -19.46 -9.98
CA PRO A 4 -12.94 -19.03 -8.74
C PRO A 4 -11.94 -18.83 -7.60
N LYS A 5 -10.87 -19.64 -7.55
CA LYS A 5 -9.82 -19.51 -6.54
C LYS A 5 -9.10 -18.16 -6.63
N ALA A 6 -8.66 -17.80 -7.84
CA ALA A 6 -7.98 -16.52 -8.07
C ALA A 6 -8.91 -15.32 -7.81
N ALA A 7 -10.20 -15.42 -8.15
CA ALA A 7 -11.18 -14.37 -7.85
C ALA A 7 -11.38 -14.20 -6.34
N ALA A 8 -11.52 -15.30 -5.60
CA ALA A 8 -11.67 -15.27 -4.15
C ALA A 8 -10.44 -14.63 -3.47
N VAL A 9 -9.23 -15.01 -3.90
CA VAL A 9 -7.99 -14.42 -3.37
C VAL A 9 -7.95 -12.91 -3.62
N LEU A 10 -8.23 -12.45 -4.85
CA LEU A 10 -8.25 -11.01 -5.17
C LEU A 10 -9.30 -10.26 -4.36
N LEU A 11 -10.52 -10.80 -4.25
CA LEU A 11 -11.58 -10.13 -3.52
C LEU A 11 -11.24 -10.02 -2.03
N VAL A 12 -10.82 -11.12 -1.40
CA VAL A 12 -10.48 -11.14 0.03
C VAL A 12 -9.29 -10.24 0.32
N SER A 13 -8.21 -10.30 -0.49
CA SER A 13 -7.05 -9.45 -0.27
C SER A 13 -7.37 -7.97 -0.43
N GLN A 14 -8.16 -7.60 -1.43
CA GLN A 14 -8.55 -6.21 -1.67
C GLN A 14 -9.46 -5.67 -0.55
N LEU A 15 -10.39 -6.49 -0.04
CA LEU A 15 -11.20 -6.11 1.12
C LEU A 15 -10.32 -5.85 2.35
N ILE A 16 -9.34 -6.72 2.61
CA ILE A 16 -8.38 -6.52 3.70
C ILE A 16 -7.59 -5.21 3.48
N PHE A 17 -7.09 -4.96 2.27
CA PHE A 17 -6.35 -3.72 1.99
C PHE A 17 -7.23 -2.47 2.10
N VAL A 18 -8.49 -2.53 1.67
CA VAL A 18 -9.44 -1.42 1.86
C VAL A 18 -9.67 -1.15 3.35
N LEU A 19 -9.81 -2.19 4.18
CA LEU A 19 -9.92 -2.02 5.63
C LEU A 19 -8.66 -1.40 6.25
N LEU A 20 -7.48 -1.76 5.73
CA LEU A 20 -6.20 -1.19 6.17
C LEU A 20 -6.03 0.30 5.79
N VAL A 21 -6.85 0.85 4.90
CA VAL A 21 -6.85 2.31 4.63
C VAL A 21 -7.16 3.09 5.91
N ILE A 22 -8.03 2.59 6.80
CA ILE A 22 -8.41 3.30 8.03
C ILE A 22 -7.21 3.55 8.94
N PRO A 23 -6.47 2.52 9.41
CA PRO A 23 -5.26 2.76 10.19
C PRO A 23 -4.16 3.45 9.37
N TRP A 24 -4.10 3.23 8.05
CA TRP A 24 -3.12 3.92 7.20
C TRP A 24 -3.32 5.43 7.13
N LEU A 25 -4.57 5.91 7.17
CA LEU A 25 -4.85 7.35 7.20
C LEU A 25 -4.26 8.03 8.43
N ILE A 26 -4.17 7.33 9.56
CA ILE A 26 -3.48 7.85 10.75
C ILE A 26 -2.00 8.07 10.43
N VAL A 27 -1.32 7.07 9.84
CA VAL A 27 0.08 7.17 9.40
C VAL A 27 0.27 8.31 8.39
N ALA A 28 -0.64 8.45 7.43
CA ALA A 28 -0.60 9.53 6.43
C ALA A 28 -0.73 10.92 7.06
N LEU A 29 -1.65 11.10 8.01
CA LEU A 29 -1.86 12.38 8.67
C LEU A 29 -0.72 12.73 9.63
N THR A 30 -0.20 11.76 10.38
CA THR A 30 0.94 12.01 11.29
C THR A 30 2.26 12.16 10.54
N SER A 31 2.35 11.70 9.28
CA SER A 31 3.58 11.85 8.48
C SER A 31 4.03 13.30 8.28
N PHE A 32 3.13 14.29 8.37
CA PHE A 32 3.49 15.70 8.28
C PHE A 32 4.29 16.22 9.48
N MET A 33 4.18 15.57 10.65
CA MET A 33 4.93 15.95 11.86
C MET A 33 6.45 15.79 11.68
N ILE A 34 6.89 15.09 10.63
CA ILE A 34 8.29 14.98 10.25
C ILE A 34 8.96 16.34 10.02
N PHE A 35 8.18 17.36 9.64
CA PHE A 35 8.67 18.70 9.37
C PHE A 35 8.85 19.56 10.62
N ASP A 36 8.42 19.09 11.79
CA ASP A 36 8.59 19.81 13.06
C ASP A 36 10.05 19.76 13.55
N SER A 37 10.88 18.88 12.96
CA SER A 37 12.32 18.82 13.26
C SER A 37 13.11 19.87 12.47
N PRO A 38 13.99 20.67 13.11
CA PRO A 38 14.84 21.64 12.41
C PRO A 38 15.70 21.04 11.29
N ASP A 39 16.14 19.80 11.46
CA ASP A 39 17.00 19.08 10.50
C ASP A 39 16.25 18.65 9.23
N SER A 40 14.92 18.69 9.25
CA SER A 40 14.07 18.28 8.13
C SER A 40 13.93 19.37 7.05
N VAL A 41 14.12 20.64 7.40
CA VAL A 41 13.77 21.80 6.55
C VAL A 41 14.65 21.91 5.29
N MET A 42 15.89 21.44 5.38
CA MET A 42 16.85 21.46 4.26
C MET A 42 17.03 20.09 3.58
N ALA A 43 16.30 19.07 4.02
CA ALA A 43 16.50 17.71 3.58
C ALA A 43 15.39 17.24 2.61
N ALA A 44 15.76 16.46 1.59
CA ALA A 44 14.80 15.96 0.59
C ALA A 44 14.04 14.69 1.03
N TRP A 45 14.56 13.97 2.02
CA TRP A 45 14.01 12.68 2.48
C TRP A 45 12.59 12.77 3.10
N PRO A 46 12.17 13.83 3.82
CA PRO A 46 10.83 13.89 4.39
C PRO A 46 9.74 13.98 3.33
N ILE A 47 10.00 14.71 2.23
CA ILE A 47 9.11 14.78 1.07
C ILE A 47 8.93 13.39 0.45
N ALA A 48 10.02 12.63 0.30
CA ALA A 48 9.96 11.28 -0.25
C ALA A 48 9.09 10.35 0.61
N ILE A 49 9.18 10.46 1.95
CA ILE A 49 8.33 9.70 2.87
C ILE A 49 6.87 10.07 2.69
N ILE A 50 6.53 11.36 2.65
CA ILE A 50 5.14 11.80 2.48
C ILE A 50 4.58 11.31 1.15
N VAL A 51 5.32 11.48 0.05
CA VAL A 51 4.89 10.97 -1.26
C VAL A 51 4.67 9.45 -1.21
N PHE A 52 5.58 8.72 -0.58
CA PHE A 52 5.45 7.27 -0.44
C PHE A 52 4.21 6.89 0.39
N VAL A 53 3.99 7.52 1.53
CA VAL A 53 2.87 7.21 2.44
C VAL A 53 1.53 7.54 1.77
N TRP A 54 1.42 8.69 1.12
CA TRP A 54 0.20 9.11 0.43
C TRP A 54 -0.03 8.37 -0.89
N ALA A 55 0.96 7.67 -1.43
CA ALA A 55 0.79 6.82 -2.61
C ALA A 55 -0.02 5.54 -2.33
N TYR A 56 -0.19 5.11 -1.07
CA TYR A 56 -0.86 3.85 -0.75
C TYR A 56 -2.32 3.75 -1.28
N PRO A 57 -3.22 4.72 -1.03
CA PRO A 57 -4.59 4.63 -1.54
C PRO A 57 -4.64 4.59 -3.08
N ILE A 58 -3.74 5.34 -3.73
CA ILE A 58 -3.62 5.35 -5.20
C ILE A 58 -3.15 3.97 -5.69
N ALA A 59 -2.11 3.42 -5.07
CA ALA A 59 -1.58 2.10 -5.39
C ALA A 59 -2.63 1.00 -5.19
N LEU A 60 -3.46 1.09 -4.15
CA LEU A 60 -4.60 0.19 -3.91
C LEU A 60 -5.63 0.26 -5.04
N ILE A 61 -6.07 1.46 -5.43
CA ILE A 61 -7.05 1.62 -6.51
C ILE A 61 -6.52 1.07 -7.84
N VAL A 62 -5.27 1.41 -8.18
CA VAL A 62 -4.60 0.93 -9.39
C VAL A 62 -4.45 -0.60 -9.35
N SER A 63 -4.04 -1.16 -8.21
CA SER A 63 -3.93 -2.61 -7.99
C SER A 63 -5.27 -3.32 -8.22
N ILE A 64 -6.37 -2.81 -7.67
CA ILE A 64 -7.72 -3.34 -7.88
C ILE A 64 -8.05 -3.31 -9.38
N ALA A 65 -7.94 -2.15 -10.03
CA ALA A 65 -8.31 -2.01 -11.43
C ALA A 65 -7.48 -2.94 -12.34
N VAL A 66 -6.16 -2.93 -12.21
CA VAL A 66 -5.26 -3.72 -13.07
C VAL A 66 -5.43 -5.22 -12.82
N SER A 67 -5.55 -5.66 -11.57
CA SER A 67 -5.73 -7.07 -11.26
C SER A 67 -7.02 -7.65 -11.85
N TRP A 68 -8.14 -6.93 -11.76
CA TRP A 68 -9.40 -7.39 -12.34
C TRP A 68 -9.40 -7.34 -13.87
N VAL A 69 -8.73 -6.35 -14.49
CA VAL A 69 -8.53 -6.34 -15.95
C VAL A 69 -7.74 -7.58 -16.40
N LEU A 70 -6.65 -7.91 -15.71
CA LEU A 70 -5.83 -9.08 -16.01
C LEU A 70 -6.59 -10.39 -15.77
N TYR A 71 -7.40 -10.45 -14.71
CA TYR A 71 -8.29 -11.58 -14.43
C TYR A 71 -9.28 -11.80 -15.59
N HIS A 72 -9.92 -10.73 -16.09
CA HIS A 72 -10.81 -10.79 -17.24
C HIS A 72 -10.08 -11.25 -18.51
N LYS A 73 -8.82 -10.86 -18.70
CA LYS A 73 -7.94 -11.32 -19.79
C LYS A 73 -7.37 -12.73 -19.59
N ARG A 74 -7.84 -13.49 -18.59
CA ARG A 74 -7.35 -14.85 -18.23
C ARG A 74 -5.87 -14.90 -17.84
N LYS A 75 -5.24 -13.75 -17.54
CA LYS A 75 -3.85 -13.65 -17.08
C LYS A 75 -3.78 -13.77 -15.56
N PHE A 76 -4.15 -14.93 -15.01
CA PHE A 76 -4.35 -15.10 -13.56
C PHE A 76 -3.10 -14.85 -12.71
N LYS A 77 -1.93 -15.29 -13.14
CA LYS A 77 -0.67 -14.99 -12.42
C LYS A 77 -0.42 -13.49 -12.33
N GLY A 78 -0.58 -12.78 -13.45
CA GLY A 78 -0.44 -11.32 -13.50
C GLY A 78 -1.49 -10.62 -12.64
N ALA A 79 -2.74 -11.12 -12.66
CA ALA A 79 -3.80 -10.60 -11.81
C ALA A 79 -3.44 -10.65 -10.32
N LEU A 80 -2.91 -11.79 -9.86
CA LEU A 80 -2.46 -11.96 -8.48
C LEU A 80 -1.29 -11.04 -8.15
N TRP A 81 -0.24 -11.01 -8.98
CA TRP A 81 0.91 -10.13 -8.77
C TRP A 81 0.50 -8.66 -8.61
N TRP A 82 -0.35 -8.17 -9.52
CA TRP A 82 -0.87 -6.80 -9.44
C TRP A 82 -1.79 -6.59 -8.24
N GLY A 83 -2.60 -7.59 -7.87
CA GLY A 83 -3.50 -7.54 -6.73
C GLY A 83 -2.80 -7.49 -5.37
N PHE A 84 -1.52 -7.89 -5.30
CA PHE A 84 -0.72 -7.86 -4.07
C PHE A 84 0.25 -6.67 -3.99
N VAL A 85 0.25 -5.74 -4.95
CA VAL A 85 1.07 -4.51 -4.90
C VAL A 85 0.94 -3.75 -3.57
N PRO A 86 -0.27 -3.60 -2.95
CA PRO A 86 -0.41 -2.90 -1.67
C PRO A 86 0.34 -3.54 -0.49
N VAL A 87 0.76 -4.82 -0.61
CA VAL A 87 1.56 -5.50 0.42
C VAL A 87 2.89 -4.78 0.67
N ILE A 88 3.46 -4.13 -0.35
CA ILE A 88 4.73 -3.40 -0.21
C ILE A 88 4.62 -2.35 0.91
N TRP A 89 3.53 -1.58 0.94
CA TRP A 89 3.30 -0.58 1.97
C TRP A 89 3.08 -1.19 3.34
N VAL A 90 2.33 -2.29 3.43
CA VAL A 90 2.10 -3.00 4.69
C VAL A 90 3.42 -3.51 5.26
N LEU A 91 4.27 -4.12 4.43
CA LEU A 91 5.57 -4.63 4.86
C LEU A 91 6.51 -3.50 5.31
N VAL A 92 6.54 -2.38 4.58
CA VAL A 92 7.35 -1.22 4.97
C VAL A 92 6.87 -0.64 6.29
N ALA A 93 5.57 -0.48 6.49
CA ALA A 93 5.04 0.03 7.76
C ALA A 93 5.35 -0.91 8.93
N VAL A 94 5.12 -2.23 8.77
CA VAL A 94 5.49 -3.23 9.78
C VAL A 94 6.99 -3.19 10.07
N TYR A 95 7.83 -3.11 9.03
CA TYR A 95 9.27 -3.02 9.22
C TYR A 95 9.68 -1.79 10.03
N VAL A 96 9.15 -0.62 9.70
CA VAL A 96 9.44 0.62 10.41
C VAL A 96 9.00 0.52 11.87
N THR A 97 7.75 0.13 12.14
CA THR A 97 7.19 0.09 13.49
C THR A 97 7.86 -0.94 14.41
N PHE A 98 8.31 -2.09 13.89
CA PHE A 98 8.86 -3.15 14.73
C PHE A 98 10.39 -3.21 14.76
N PHE A 99 11.09 -2.63 13.78
CA PHE A 99 12.54 -2.77 13.66
C PHE A 99 13.30 -1.45 13.71
N LEU A 100 12.66 -0.31 13.42
CA LEU A 100 13.32 1.01 13.53
C LEU A 100 13.06 1.69 14.87
N ASP A 101 11.95 1.40 15.56
CA ASP A 101 11.65 1.92 16.91
C ASP A 101 12.42 1.21 18.05
N ALA A 102 13.46 0.42 17.72
CA ALA A 102 14.30 -0.33 18.67
C ALA A 102 15.64 0.37 19.02
N PHE A 103 15.85 1.61 18.60
CA PHE A 103 17.05 2.43 18.84
C PHE A 103 16.69 3.89 19.16
#